data_AF-A0A7W9HFL6-F1
#
_entry.id   AF-A0A7W9HFL6-F1
#
_cell.length_a   1.000
_cell.length_b   1.000
_cell.length_c   1.000
_cell.angle_alpha   90.00
_cell.angle_beta   90.00
_cell.angle_gamma   90.00
#
_symmetry.space_group_name_H-M   'P 1'
#
loop_
_entity.id
_entity.type
_entity.pdbx_description
1 polymer ?
#
loop_
_entity_poly.entity_id
_entity_poly.type
_entity_poly.pdbx_seq_one_letter_code
_entity_poly.pdbx_strand_id
1 'polypeptide(L)'
;MADLPVHPSAGAFVEPGVGRTLAVGKLLAGLAAPDGEIAAELLARLDPGDVGEAVVERADLLTAASREAERLGDIAVRPEHLVLGWVRVAEDNAAVRSPGVAGVDRAREELQLLMADRAHAQYEKLRPITRADAVRRPRTVLLAGVPGVGKSTLAEALAWRITAPVFSMDWQLGALVPFGALRLDNTTALAELNLTASIARQLQLGLDVIVDATGHRRETRRRWRSVTENLGGVFVGVECVCSEERVQRSRVEGRVRGIPGWHPTVSWEHVLRMKERWESWDEPHLVVDSAIESPESALVFTESPTAFAAEDQRAGDSRPIQSTEAAVDNASTTGAATCRSLDPGAAGMSFSGRYAPGRPRPHRRGRVQRRRCSRADGLSMMCRG
;
A
#
# COMPACT_ATOMS: atom_id res chain seq x y z
N MET A 1 -1.83 -23.78 24.05
CA MET A 1 -2.88 -23.49 23.06
C MET A 1 -3.28 -24.81 22.43
N ALA A 2 -4.56 -25.03 22.21
CA ALA A 2 -5.01 -26.18 21.41
C ALA A 2 -4.70 -25.87 19.94
N ASP A 3 -4.31 -26.89 19.16
CA ASP A 3 -4.06 -26.72 17.74
C ASP A 3 -5.31 -26.21 17.02
N LEU A 4 -5.10 -25.35 16.02
CA LEU A 4 -6.20 -24.85 15.19
C LEU A 4 -6.77 -25.98 14.32
N PRO A 5 -8.06 -25.92 13.97
CA PRO A 5 -8.64 -26.87 13.02
C PRO A 5 -7.92 -26.78 11.66
N VAL A 6 -7.81 -27.91 10.97
CA VAL A 6 -7.23 -27.97 9.63
C VAL A 6 -8.31 -27.67 8.59
N HIS A 7 -8.07 -26.67 7.74
CA HIS A 7 -8.97 -26.37 6.62
C HIS A 7 -8.95 -27.52 5.59
N PRO A 8 -10.07 -27.84 4.92
CA PRO A 8 -10.11 -28.94 3.94
C PRO A 8 -9.01 -28.91 2.87
N SER A 9 -8.63 -27.71 2.40
CA SER A 9 -7.53 -27.55 1.44
C SER A 9 -6.16 -27.96 1.99
N ALA A 10 -5.93 -27.83 3.30
CA ALA A 10 -4.73 -28.34 3.96
C ALA A 10 -4.87 -29.83 4.31
N GLY A 11 -6.09 -30.26 4.67
CA GLY A 11 -6.41 -31.63 5.06
C GLY A 11 -5.90 -32.67 4.06
N ALA A 12 -6.05 -32.41 2.76
CA ALA A 12 -5.57 -33.27 1.68
C ALA A 12 -4.10 -33.73 1.82
N PHE A 13 -3.27 -32.96 2.54
CA PHE A 13 -1.85 -33.24 2.74
C PHE A 13 -1.52 -33.87 4.11
N VAL A 14 -2.41 -33.74 5.10
CA VAL A 14 -2.13 -34.05 6.52
C VAL A 14 -3.28 -34.79 7.24
N GLU A 15 -4.26 -35.34 6.52
CA GLU A 15 -5.40 -36.05 7.09
C GLU A 15 -4.99 -37.25 7.98
N PRO A 16 -5.85 -37.70 8.92
CA PRO A 16 -5.52 -38.73 9.92
C PRO A 16 -5.18 -40.13 9.36
N GLY A 17 -5.48 -40.40 8.08
CA GLY A 17 -5.08 -41.64 7.39
C GLY A 17 -3.62 -41.62 6.89
N VAL A 18 -2.97 -40.46 6.93
CA VAL A 18 -1.55 -40.32 6.66
C VAL A 18 -0.79 -40.71 7.93
N GLY A 19 0.23 -41.57 7.81
CA GLY A 19 0.96 -42.14 8.94
C GLY A 19 1.46 -41.08 9.93
N ARG A 20 1.85 -41.54 11.13
CA ARG A 20 2.39 -40.67 12.20
C ARG A 20 3.50 -39.73 11.72
N THR A 21 4.26 -40.19 10.73
CA THR A 21 5.38 -39.49 10.11
C THR A 21 5.07 -39.23 8.64
N LEU A 22 5.44 -38.05 8.15
CA LEU A 22 5.24 -37.60 6.77
C LEU A 22 6.58 -37.52 6.04
N ALA A 23 6.65 -38.05 4.82
CA ALA A 23 7.79 -37.80 3.93
C ALA A 23 7.73 -36.36 3.41
N VAL A 24 8.75 -35.55 3.71
CA VAL A 24 8.79 -34.12 3.38
C VAL A 24 8.73 -33.91 1.87
N GLY A 25 9.48 -34.68 1.09
CA GLY A 25 9.44 -34.58 -0.38
C GLY A 25 8.04 -34.77 -0.96
N LYS A 26 7.26 -35.73 -0.43
CA LYS A 26 5.88 -35.96 -0.84
C LYS A 26 4.95 -34.82 -0.42
N LEU A 27 5.13 -34.29 0.79
CA LEU A 27 4.36 -33.15 1.29
C LEU A 27 4.59 -31.92 0.41
N LEU A 28 5.85 -31.55 0.15
CA LEU A 28 6.17 -30.37 -0.65
C LEU A 28 5.74 -30.53 -2.11
N ALA A 29 5.94 -31.71 -2.70
CA ALA A 29 5.45 -31.99 -4.05
C ALA A 29 3.91 -31.86 -4.15
N GLY A 30 3.18 -32.31 -3.13
CA GLY A 30 1.73 -32.14 -3.05
C GLY A 30 1.32 -30.66 -2.95
N LEU A 31 2.01 -29.89 -2.10
CA LEU A 31 1.75 -28.46 -1.92
C LEU A 31 2.15 -27.61 -3.14
N ALA A 32 3.09 -28.08 -3.95
CA ALA A 32 3.53 -27.42 -5.18
C ALA A 32 2.65 -27.73 -6.41
N ALA A 33 1.79 -28.76 -6.35
CA ALA A 33 1.00 -29.21 -7.50
C ALA A 33 -0.15 -28.27 -7.92
N PRO A 34 -0.83 -27.52 -7.03
CA PRO A 34 -1.88 -26.60 -7.44
C PRO A 34 -1.30 -25.27 -7.97
N ASP A 35 -1.22 -25.15 -9.30
CA ASP A 35 -0.77 -23.92 -9.96
C ASP A 35 -1.63 -22.71 -9.54
N GLY A 36 -0.98 -21.62 -9.13
CA GLY A 36 -1.65 -20.37 -8.77
C GLY A 36 -2.14 -20.28 -7.31
N GLU A 37 -1.94 -21.33 -6.51
CA GLU A 37 -2.21 -21.31 -5.07
C GLU A 37 -1.04 -20.70 -4.26
N ILE A 38 -1.37 -20.14 -3.10
CA ILE A 38 -0.39 -19.42 -2.25
C ILE A 38 0.76 -20.35 -1.82
N ALA A 39 0.46 -21.59 -1.44
CA ALA A 39 1.49 -22.54 -1.02
C ALA A 39 2.46 -22.91 -2.15
N ALA A 40 1.94 -23.14 -3.36
CA ALA A 40 2.76 -23.47 -4.52
C ALA A 40 3.67 -22.29 -4.91
N GLU A 41 3.12 -21.07 -4.98
CA GLU A 41 3.89 -19.86 -5.27
C GLU A 41 4.90 -19.54 -4.16
N LEU A 42 4.56 -19.78 -2.90
CA LEU A 42 5.49 -19.62 -1.78
C LEU A 42 6.66 -20.62 -1.89
N LEU A 43 6.38 -21.89 -2.18
CA LEU A 43 7.42 -22.90 -2.37
C LEU A 43 8.34 -22.56 -3.54
N ALA A 44 7.79 -22.05 -4.64
CA ALA A 44 8.59 -21.60 -5.78
C ALA A 44 9.54 -20.44 -5.41
N ARG A 45 9.12 -19.52 -4.53
CA ARG A 45 9.97 -18.42 -4.03
C ARG A 45 11.02 -18.89 -3.02
N LEU A 46 10.69 -19.90 -2.22
CA LEU A 46 11.60 -20.47 -1.23
C LEU A 46 12.67 -21.38 -1.85
N ASP A 47 12.38 -21.98 -3.00
CA ASP A 47 13.24 -22.92 -3.71
C ASP A 47 13.90 -23.95 -2.76
N PRO A 48 13.10 -24.85 -2.15
CA PRO A 48 13.59 -25.70 -1.07
C PRO A 48 14.67 -26.71 -1.50
N GLY A 49 14.92 -26.86 -2.79
CA GLY A 49 15.87 -27.83 -3.34
C GLY A 49 15.44 -29.28 -3.09
N ASP A 50 16.43 -30.17 -3.09
CA ASP A 50 16.22 -31.58 -2.76
C ASP A 50 16.22 -31.77 -1.23
N VAL A 51 15.07 -32.17 -0.71
CA VAL A 51 14.85 -32.48 0.72
C VAL A 51 15.17 -33.95 1.06
N GLY A 52 15.58 -34.76 0.09
CA GLY A 52 15.94 -36.17 0.25
C GLY A 52 14.83 -37.02 0.88
N GLU A 53 15.23 -37.98 1.72
CA GLU A 53 14.31 -38.85 2.48
C GLU A 53 13.89 -38.23 3.83
N ALA A 54 13.97 -36.90 3.96
CA ALA A 54 13.60 -36.23 5.20
C ALA A 54 12.15 -36.53 5.59
N VAL A 55 11.96 -36.71 6.90
CA VAL A 55 10.66 -37.01 7.50
C VAL A 55 10.33 -36.04 8.61
N VAL A 56 9.04 -35.76 8.79
CA VAL A 56 8.53 -34.91 9.86
C VAL A 56 7.39 -35.59 10.60
N GLU A 57 7.37 -35.50 11.92
CA GLU A 57 6.22 -35.96 12.71
C GLU A 57 5.02 -35.08 12.40
N ARG A 58 3.89 -35.71 12.07
CA ARG A 58 2.65 -35.02 11.69
C ARG A 58 2.19 -34.05 12.79
N ALA A 59 2.30 -34.45 14.06
CA ALA A 59 1.89 -33.63 15.20
C ALA A 59 2.75 -32.35 15.31
N ASP A 60 4.05 -32.47 15.09
CA ASP A 60 4.98 -31.34 15.18
C ASP A 60 4.73 -30.35 14.04
N LEU A 61 4.51 -30.85 12.82
CA LEU A 61 4.13 -30.03 11.66
C LEU A 61 2.82 -29.26 11.92
N LEU A 62 1.78 -29.95 12.40
CA LEU A 62 0.48 -29.32 12.67
C LEU A 62 0.55 -28.30 13.80
N THR A 63 1.33 -28.58 14.84
CA THR A 63 1.58 -27.63 15.94
C THR A 63 2.30 -26.39 15.40
N ALA A 64 3.34 -26.57 14.60
CA ALA A 64 4.09 -25.47 14.00
C ALA A 64 3.22 -24.64 13.03
N ALA A 65 2.45 -25.31 12.16
CA ALA A 65 1.54 -24.66 11.23
C ALA A 65 0.41 -23.90 11.94
N SER A 66 -0.15 -24.46 13.02
CA SER A 66 -1.15 -23.79 13.85
C SER A 66 -0.61 -22.48 14.43
N ARG A 67 0.63 -22.48 14.94
CA ARG A 67 1.27 -21.27 15.45
C ARG A 67 1.43 -20.19 14.37
N GLU A 68 1.79 -20.57 13.14
CA GLU A 68 1.93 -19.60 12.04
C GLU A 68 0.58 -19.06 11.57
N ALA A 69 -0.47 -19.90 11.56
CA ALA A 69 -1.84 -19.47 11.28
C ALA A 69 -2.36 -18.48 12.34
N GLU A 70 -2.22 -18.81 13.64
CA GLU A 70 -2.59 -17.90 14.73
C GLU A 70 -1.85 -16.56 14.65
N ARG A 71 -0.55 -16.60 14.31
CA ARG A 71 0.28 -15.40 14.13
C ARG A 71 -0.23 -14.49 13.01
N LEU A 72 -0.86 -15.06 11.98
CA LEU A 72 -1.48 -14.32 10.87
C LEU A 72 -2.93 -13.88 11.18
N GLY A 73 -3.47 -14.28 12.34
CA GLY A 73 -4.86 -14.01 12.70
C GLY A 73 -5.87 -14.94 12.01
N ASP A 74 -5.40 -16.05 11.45
CA ASP A 74 -6.27 -17.06 10.85
C ASP A 74 -6.91 -17.97 11.90
N ILE A 75 -8.06 -18.54 11.53
CA ILE A 75 -8.85 -19.43 12.39
C ILE A 75 -8.67 -20.93 12.06
N ALA A 76 -7.87 -21.24 11.04
CA ALA A 76 -7.62 -22.61 10.59
C ALA A 76 -6.26 -22.73 9.88
N VAL A 77 -5.67 -23.93 9.93
CA VAL A 77 -4.45 -24.27 9.18
C VAL A 77 -4.77 -24.41 7.69
N ARG A 78 -4.03 -23.70 6.84
CA ARG A 78 -4.13 -23.67 5.36
C ARG A 78 -2.81 -24.20 4.75
N PRO A 79 -2.77 -24.52 3.44
CA PRO A 79 -1.57 -25.05 2.79
C PRO A 79 -0.29 -24.21 3.03
N GLU A 80 -0.38 -22.89 2.97
CA GLU A 80 0.74 -21.97 3.22
C GLU A 80 1.25 -22.02 4.67
N HIS A 81 0.37 -22.33 5.62
CA HIS A 81 0.75 -22.55 7.02
C HIS A 81 1.51 -23.87 7.19
N LEU A 82 1.21 -24.89 6.38
CA LEU A 82 1.98 -26.14 6.36
C LEU A 82 3.39 -25.90 5.82
N VAL A 83 3.56 -25.04 4.81
CA VAL A 83 4.89 -24.64 4.31
C VAL A 83 5.69 -23.95 5.40
N LEU A 84 5.14 -22.92 6.05
CA LEU A 84 5.83 -22.22 7.14
C LEU A 84 6.09 -23.12 8.35
N GLY A 85 5.14 -24.00 8.69
CA GLY A 85 5.29 -24.99 9.75
C GLY A 85 6.44 -25.97 9.47
N TRP A 86 6.57 -26.43 8.23
CA TRP A 86 7.70 -27.25 7.80
C TRP A 86 9.03 -26.51 7.93
N VAL A 87 9.14 -25.29 7.38
CA VAL A 87 10.37 -24.48 7.49
C VAL A 87 10.77 -24.30 8.95
N ARG A 88 9.80 -24.04 9.83
CA ARG A 88 10.03 -23.90 11.27
C ARG A 88 10.58 -25.18 11.91
N VAL A 89 9.97 -26.33 11.64
CA VAL A 89 10.45 -27.62 12.17
C VAL A 89 11.83 -27.96 11.61
N ALA A 90 12.10 -27.63 10.34
CA ALA A 90 13.40 -27.82 9.71
C ALA A 90 14.50 -26.90 10.30
N GLU A 91 14.15 -25.70 10.75
CA GLU A 91 15.08 -24.79 11.42
C GLU A 91 15.51 -25.31 12.80
N ASP A 92 14.56 -25.87 13.56
CA ASP A 92 14.81 -26.46 14.87
C ASP A 92 15.48 -27.87 14.78
N ASN A 93 15.53 -28.47 13.59
CA ASN A 93 16.08 -29.82 13.36
C ASN A 93 16.97 -29.91 12.11
N ALA A 94 18.29 -29.96 12.33
CA ALA A 94 19.28 -30.09 11.27
C ALA A 94 19.10 -31.33 10.36
N ALA A 95 18.40 -32.39 10.80
CA ALA A 95 18.11 -33.57 9.97
C ALA A 95 17.01 -33.34 8.92
N VAL A 96 16.22 -32.27 9.04
CA VAL A 96 15.14 -31.90 8.11
C VAL A 96 15.49 -30.61 7.33
N ARG A 97 16.62 -29.98 7.67
CA ARG A 97 17.12 -28.76 7.04
C ARG A 97 17.77 -29.05 5.70
N SER A 98 17.23 -28.48 4.62
CA SER A 98 17.91 -28.49 3.32
C SER A 98 18.95 -27.34 3.25
N PRO A 99 20.18 -27.59 2.78
CA PRO A 99 21.17 -26.54 2.58
C PRO A 99 20.64 -25.50 1.59
N GLY A 100 20.37 -24.28 2.07
CA GLY A 100 19.86 -23.18 1.24
C GLY A 100 18.45 -22.69 1.59
N VAL A 101 17.66 -23.48 2.33
CA VAL A 101 16.34 -23.02 2.81
C VAL A 101 16.54 -21.89 3.82
N ALA A 102 15.99 -20.73 3.51
CA ALA A 102 16.02 -19.58 4.39
C ALA A 102 15.19 -19.85 5.66
N GLY A 103 15.62 -19.35 6.81
CA GLY A 103 14.93 -19.55 8.09
C GLY A 103 13.50 -19.03 8.08
N VAL A 104 12.72 -19.38 9.11
CA VAL A 104 11.28 -19.10 9.16
C VAL A 104 10.95 -17.61 8.95
N ASP A 105 11.82 -16.71 9.41
CA ASP A 105 11.62 -15.26 9.22
C ASP A 105 11.64 -14.82 7.76
N ARG A 106 12.54 -15.40 6.96
CA ARG A 106 12.57 -15.13 5.51
C ARG A 106 11.37 -15.74 4.81
N ALA A 107 10.93 -16.93 5.22
CA ALA A 107 9.72 -17.53 4.66
C ALA A 107 8.45 -16.75 4.98
N ARG A 108 8.38 -16.16 6.17
CA ARG A 108 7.31 -15.23 6.55
C ARG A 108 7.33 -13.97 5.67
N GLU A 109 8.51 -13.38 5.45
CA GLU A 109 8.66 -12.21 4.57
C GLU A 109 8.23 -12.53 3.13
N GLU A 110 8.65 -13.68 2.59
CA GLU A 110 8.24 -14.13 1.25
C GLU A 110 6.73 -14.33 1.14
N LEU A 111 6.08 -14.89 2.17
CA LEU A 111 4.62 -14.99 2.19
C LEU A 111 3.98 -13.59 2.17
N GLN A 112 4.47 -12.64 2.96
CA GLN A 112 3.90 -11.27 2.97
C GLN A 112 4.10 -10.55 1.64
N LEU A 113 5.27 -10.69 1.01
CA LEU A 113 5.54 -10.15 -0.33
C LEU A 113 4.62 -10.81 -1.37
N LEU A 114 4.47 -12.13 -1.33
CA LEU A 114 3.57 -12.88 -2.21
C LEU A 114 2.12 -12.38 -2.08
N MET A 115 1.63 -12.24 -0.86
CA MET A 115 0.29 -11.71 -0.60
C MET A 115 0.14 -10.28 -1.13
N ALA A 116 1.16 -9.43 -0.95
CA ALA A 116 1.15 -8.05 -1.45
C ALA A 116 1.15 -7.99 -2.98
N ASP A 117 1.88 -8.87 -3.65
CA ASP A 117 1.94 -8.95 -5.12
C ASP A 117 0.59 -9.36 -5.70
N ARG A 118 -0.02 -10.40 -5.13
CA ARG A 118 -1.37 -10.85 -5.51
C ARG A 118 -2.40 -9.76 -5.30
N ALA A 119 -2.31 -9.03 -4.18
CA ALA A 119 -3.20 -7.91 -3.90
C ALA A 119 -2.99 -6.74 -4.88
N HIS A 120 -1.74 -6.39 -5.18
CA HIS A 120 -1.40 -5.38 -6.19
C HIS A 120 -1.96 -5.72 -7.57
N ALA A 121 -1.85 -6.97 -8.00
CA ALA A 121 -2.39 -7.43 -9.28
C ALA A 121 -3.92 -7.24 -9.38
N GLN A 122 -4.65 -7.15 -8.25
CA GLN A 122 -6.07 -6.78 -8.26
C GLN A 122 -6.27 -5.27 -8.48
N TYR A 123 -5.41 -4.43 -7.90
CA TYR A 123 -5.45 -2.98 -8.12
C TYR A 123 -5.12 -2.59 -9.56
N GLU A 124 -4.21 -3.31 -10.21
CA GLU A 124 -3.88 -3.09 -11.63
C GLU A 124 -5.05 -3.44 -12.58
N LYS A 125 -5.95 -4.34 -12.15
CA LYS A 125 -7.15 -4.69 -12.92
C LYS A 125 -8.28 -3.68 -12.76
N LEU A 126 -8.14 -2.70 -11.88
CA LEU A 126 -9.16 -1.66 -11.72
C LEU A 126 -9.30 -0.83 -12.99
N ARG A 127 -10.49 -0.26 -13.15
CA ARG A 127 -10.85 0.62 -14.26
C ARG A 127 -11.35 1.94 -13.72
N PRO A 128 -11.15 3.05 -14.46
CA PRO A 128 -11.63 4.36 -14.05
C PRO A 128 -13.16 4.38 -14.00
N ILE A 129 -13.72 5.19 -13.11
CA ILE A 129 -15.15 5.50 -13.15
C ILE A 129 -15.33 6.62 -14.17
N THR A 130 -16.04 6.35 -15.26
CA THR A 130 -16.26 7.33 -16.33
C THR A 130 -17.01 8.54 -15.79
N ARG A 131 -16.47 9.72 -16.08
CA ARG A 131 -17.05 11.01 -15.74
C ARG A 131 -17.15 11.86 -17.00
N ALA A 132 -18.38 12.11 -17.46
CA ALA A 132 -18.61 12.93 -18.65
C ALA A 132 -18.17 14.40 -18.45
N ASP A 133 -18.08 14.85 -17.20
CA ASP A 133 -17.64 16.19 -16.81
C ASP A 133 -16.13 16.29 -16.53
N ALA A 134 -15.36 15.22 -16.72
CA ALA A 134 -13.92 15.24 -16.47
C ALA A 134 -13.20 16.16 -17.46
N VAL A 135 -12.58 17.22 -16.93
CA VAL A 135 -11.89 18.25 -17.73
C VAL A 135 -10.39 17.96 -17.87
N ARG A 136 -9.85 17.03 -17.07
CA ARG A 136 -8.45 16.60 -17.12
C ARG A 136 -8.29 15.16 -16.62
N ARG A 137 -7.17 14.52 -16.98
CA ARG A 137 -6.74 13.25 -16.41
C ARG A 137 -6.28 13.46 -14.96
N PRO A 138 -6.63 12.57 -14.01
CA PRO A 138 -6.10 12.64 -12.65
C PRO A 138 -4.61 12.35 -12.63
N ARG A 139 -3.89 12.90 -11.66
CA ARG A 139 -2.43 12.74 -11.55
C ARG A 139 -2.05 12.04 -10.26
N THR A 140 -1.04 11.18 -10.32
CA THR A 140 -0.32 10.72 -9.13
C THR A 140 1.06 11.35 -9.13
N VAL A 141 1.33 12.20 -8.13
CA VAL A 141 2.64 12.81 -7.94
C VAL A 141 3.36 12.07 -6.82
N LEU A 142 4.36 11.26 -7.17
CA LEU A 142 5.22 10.57 -6.21
C LEU A 142 6.40 11.46 -5.83
N LEU A 143 6.49 11.79 -4.54
CA LEU A 143 7.62 12.47 -3.93
C LEU A 143 8.50 11.38 -3.31
N ALA A 144 9.61 11.04 -3.97
CA ALA A 144 10.52 9.98 -3.58
C ALA A 144 11.87 10.54 -3.12
N GLY A 145 12.59 9.81 -2.28
CA GLY A 145 13.89 10.21 -1.76
C GLY A 145 14.14 9.68 -0.34
N VAL A 146 15.41 9.63 0.06
CA VAL A 146 15.79 9.18 1.41
C VAL A 146 15.30 10.15 2.52
N PRO A 147 15.28 9.76 3.80
CA PRO A 147 14.86 10.65 4.88
C PRO A 147 15.71 11.94 4.95
N GLY A 148 15.06 13.07 5.25
CA GLY A 148 15.73 14.38 5.43
C GLY A 148 15.87 15.27 4.18
N VAL A 149 15.50 14.78 2.99
CA VAL A 149 15.62 15.51 1.71
C VAL A 149 14.43 16.44 1.37
N GLY A 150 13.54 16.71 2.32
CA GLY A 150 12.46 17.69 2.14
C GLY A 150 11.15 17.19 1.48
N LYS A 151 11.01 15.90 1.20
CA LYS A 151 9.79 15.31 0.57
C LYS A 151 8.48 15.74 1.21
N SER A 152 8.31 15.50 2.51
CA SER A 152 7.05 15.81 3.21
C SER A 152 6.72 17.30 3.16
N THR A 153 7.74 18.17 3.27
CA THR A 153 7.56 19.62 3.15
C THR A 153 7.10 20.02 1.76
N LEU A 154 7.69 19.44 0.71
CA LEU A 154 7.26 19.69 -0.67
C LEU A 154 5.86 19.12 -0.95
N ALA A 155 5.56 17.93 -0.42
CA ALA A 155 4.24 17.30 -0.55
C ALA A 155 3.13 18.15 0.08
N GLU A 156 3.34 18.68 1.28
CA GLU A 156 2.39 19.57 1.97
C GLU A 156 2.19 20.90 1.20
N ALA A 157 3.28 21.51 0.74
CA ALA A 157 3.21 22.74 -0.03
C ALA A 157 2.50 22.53 -1.38
N LEU A 158 2.73 21.38 -2.04
CA LEU A 158 2.06 21.00 -3.28
C LEU A 158 0.57 20.78 -3.04
N ALA A 159 0.21 20.09 -1.95
CA ALA A 159 -1.18 19.80 -1.61
C ALA A 159 -2.03 21.07 -1.49
N TRP A 160 -1.52 22.13 -0.86
CA TRP A 160 -2.22 23.40 -0.76
C TRP A 160 -2.41 24.10 -2.11
N ARG A 161 -1.46 23.93 -3.04
CA ARG A 161 -1.52 24.58 -4.36
C ARG A 161 -2.48 23.86 -5.30
N ILE A 162 -2.37 22.54 -5.41
CA ILE A 162 -3.19 21.76 -6.35
C ILE A 162 -4.48 21.22 -5.74
N THR A 163 -4.70 21.44 -4.44
CA THR A 163 -5.88 20.94 -3.70
C THR A 163 -6.05 19.43 -3.83
N ALA A 164 -4.97 18.69 -3.57
CA ALA A 164 -4.93 17.23 -3.62
C ALA A 164 -4.56 16.64 -2.26
N PRO A 165 -5.10 15.47 -1.87
CA PRO A 165 -4.69 14.79 -0.64
C PRO A 165 -3.25 14.29 -0.73
N VAL A 166 -2.55 14.33 0.41
CA VAL A 166 -1.24 13.68 0.59
C VAL A 166 -1.44 12.33 1.29
N PHE A 167 -1.01 11.26 0.65
CA PHE A 167 -0.88 9.95 1.26
C PHE A 167 0.57 9.72 1.65
N SER A 168 0.86 9.88 2.93
CA SER A 168 2.20 9.70 3.49
C SER A 168 2.35 8.32 4.13
N MET A 169 3.41 7.61 3.74
CA MET A 169 3.73 6.27 4.25
C MET A 169 3.86 6.29 5.79
N ASP A 170 4.60 7.26 6.33
CA ASP A 170 4.84 7.38 7.77
C ASP A 170 3.54 7.63 8.55
N TRP A 171 2.61 8.43 8.01
CA TRP A 171 1.32 8.69 8.64
C TRP A 171 0.45 7.43 8.70
N GLN A 172 0.40 6.67 7.60
CA GLN A 172 -0.35 5.41 7.57
C GLN A 172 0.24 4.39 8.55
N LEU A 173 1.56 4.23 8.55
CA LEU A 173 2.21 3.30 9.46
C LEU A 173 2.10 3.74 10.92
N GLY A 174 2.22 5.03 11.22
CA GLY A 174 1.99 5.59 12.55
C GLY A 174 0.60 5.26 13.11
N ALA A 175 -0.43 5.30 12.26
CA ALA A 175 -1.79 4.92 12.65
C ALA A 175 -1.94 3.41 12.98
N LEU A 176 -1.07 2.56 12.43
CA LEU A 176 -1.12 1.10 12.63
C LEU A 176 -0.31 0.63 13.85
N VAL A 177 0.68 1.40 14.30
CA VAL A 177 1.54 1.05 15.44
C VAL A 177 0.74 0.73 16.73
N PRO A 178 -0.25 1.54 17.16
CA PRO A 178 -0.98 1.27 18.42
C PRO A 178 -1.73 -0.07 18.45
N PHE A 179 -1.99 -0.67 17.29
CA PHE A 179 -2.71 -1.94 17.16
C PHE A 179 -1.76 -3.15 17.07
N GLY A 180 -0.44 -2.95 17.11
CA GLY A 180 0.52 -4.04 16.96
C GLY A 180 0.49 -4.69 15.56
N ALA A 181 -0.04 -3.99 14.56
CA ALA A 181 -0.22 -4.53 13.21
C ALA A 181 1.10 -4.64 12.41
N LEU A 182 2.11 -3.85 12.79
CA LEU A 182 3.41 -3.80 12.12
C LEU A 182 4.36 -4.84 12.70
N ARG A 183 4.84 -5.72 11.84
CA ARG A 183 5.79 -6.80 12.11
C ARG A 183 6.93 -6.70 11.11
N LEU A 184 8.08 -7.28 11.44
CA LEU A 184 9.30 -7.13 10.63
C LEU A 184 9.12 -7.60 9.18
N ASP A 185 8.43 -8.72 8.99
CA ASP A 185 8.13 -9.36 7.71
C ASP A 185 6.98 -8.70 6.91
N ASN A 186 6.10 -7.91 7.53
CA ASN A 186 4.93 -7.35 6.83
C ASN A 186 4.96 -5.82 6.66
N THR A 187 5.82 -5.09 7.37
CA THR A 187 5.73 -3.63 7.44
C THR A 187 5.79 -2.98 6.06
N THR A 188 6.74 -3.39 5.21
CA THR A 188 6.90 -2.84 3.85
C THR A 188 5.69 -3.18 2.96
N ALA A 189 5.31 -4.46 2.92
CA ALA A 189 4.18 -4.94 2.14
C ALA A 189 2.87 -4.23 2.52
N LEU A 190 2.62 -4.08 3.82
CA LEU A 190 1.43 -3.42 4.35
C LEU A 190 1.45 -1.90 4.06
N ALA A 191 2.61 -1.26 4.15
CA ALA A 191 2.77 0.16 3.81
C ALA A 191 2.43 0.43 2.33
N GLU A 192 3.05 -0.34 1.43
CA GLU A 192 2.88 -0.16 -0.01
C GLU A 192 1.45 -0.46 -0.45
N LEU A 193 0.83 -1.51 0.09
CA LEU A 193 -0.55 -1.87 -0.26
C LEU A 193 -1.58 -0.84 0.25
N ASN A 194 -1.41 -0.32 1.47
CA ASN A 194 -2.30 0.72 2.02
C ASN A 194 -2.21 2.05 1.24
N LEU A 195 -1.02 2.42 0.77
CA LEU A 195 -0.85 3.56 -0.13
C LEU A 195 -1.54 3.28 -1.47
N THR A 196 -1.31 2.11 -2.05
CA THR A 196 -1.88 1.72 -3.35
C THR A 196 -3.40 1.75 -3.33
N ALA A 197 -4.02 1.21 -2.28
CA ALA A 197 -5.47 1.25 -2.10
C ALA A 197 -6.00 2.70 -2.07
N SER A 198 -5.34 3.57 -1.32
CA SER A 198 -5.70 4.99 -1.21
C SER A 198 -5.55 5.72 -2.55
N ILE A 199 -4.43 5.53 -3.25
CA ILE A 199 -4.13 6.09 -4.56
C ILE A 199 -5.18 5.65 -5.58
N ALA A 200 -5.36 4.33 -5.73
CA ALA A 200 -6.27 3.76 -6.71
C ALA A 200 -7.70 4.29 -6.52
N ARG A 201 -8.17 4.40 -5.28
CA ARG A 201 -9.52 4.89 -5.02
C ARG A 201 -9.74 6.34 -5.44
N GLN A 202 -8.77 7.23 -5.16
CA GLN A 202 -8.88 8.63 -5.56
C GLN A 202 -8.79 8.79 -7.09
N LEU A 203 -7.89 8.05 -7.74
CA LEU A 203 -7.75 8.06 -9.19
C LEU A 203 -9.02 7.55 -9.89
N GLN A 204 -9.66 6.50 -9.37
CA GLN A 204 -10.96 6.04 -9.88
C GLN A 204 -12.02 7.15 -9.86
N LEU A 205 -11.96 8.07 -8.90
CA LEU A 205 -12.87 9.21 -8.77
C LEU A 205 -12.47 10.40 -9.66
N GLY A 206 -11.35 10.30 -10.39
CA GLY A 206 -10.80 11.39 -11.21
C GLY A 206 -10.08 12.45 -10.39
N LEU A 207 -9.60 12.13 -9.18
CA LEU A 207 -8.92 13.07 -8.29
C LEU A 207 -7.39 12.91 -8.35
N ASP A 208 -6.69 14.04 -8.33
CA ASP A 208 -5.24 14.07 -8.17
C ASP A 208 -4.85 13.55 -6.78
N VAL A 209 -3.67 12.94 -6.68
CA VAL A 209 -3.08 12.47 -5.42
C VAL A 209 -1.60 12.78 -5.34
N ILE A 210 -1.13 13.06 -4.13
CA ILE A 210 0.29 13.23 -3.82
C ILE A 210 0.70 12.07 -2.91
N VAL A 211 1.81 11.43 -3.22
CA VAL A 211 2.34 10.29 -2.47
C VAL A 211 3.67 10.70 -1.84
N ASP A 212 3.73 10.75 -0.51
CA ASP A 212 4.96 10.99 0.25
C ASP A 212 5.49 9.66 0.77
N ALA A 213 6.45 9.10 0.04
CA ALA A 213 7.03 7.79 0.33
C ALA A 213 8.55 7.81 0.09
N THR A 214 9.25 6.78 0.54
CA THR A 214 10.68 6.67 0.24
C THR A 214 10.90 6.42 -1.26
N GLY A 215 10.08 5.58 -1.88
CA GLY A 215 10.10 5.33 -3.34
C GLY A 215 11.43 4.79 -3.86
N HIS A 216 12.21 4.12 -3.01
CA HIS A 216 13.59 3.73 -3.30
C HIS A 216 13.71 2.54 -4.27
N ARG A 217 12.73 1.63 -4.31
CA ARG A 217 12.69 0.50 -5.24
C ARG A 217 11.97 0.89 -6.54
N ARG A 218 12.58 0.54 -7.67
CA ARG A 218 12.03 0.67 -9.02
C ARG A 218 10.71 -0.07 -9.16
N GLU A 219 10.62 -1.27 -8.61
CA GLU A 219 9.41 -2.07 -8.65
C GLU A 219 8.20 -1.34 -8.05
N THR A 220 8.36 -0.74 -6.86
CA THR A 220 7.29 0.03 -6.20
C THR A 220 6.85 1.24 -7.04
N ARG A 221 7.81 1.95 -7.66
CA ARG A 221 7.50 3.09 -8.56
C ARG A 221 6.69 2.64 -9.78
N ARG A 222 7.09 1.53 -10.42
CA ARG A 222 6.38 0.94 -11.57
C ARG A 222 4.98 0.47 -11.21
N ARG A 223 4.78 -0.12 -10.03
CA ARG A 223 3.45 -0.53 -9.54
C ARG A 223 2.50 0.66 -9.43
N TRP A 224 2.94 1.76 -8.82
CA TRP A 224 2.11 2.96 -8.72
C TRP A 224 1.89 3.65 -10.07
N ARG A 225 2.87 3.65 -10.97
CA ARG A 225 2.71 4.08 -12.36
C ARG A 225 1.63 3.26 -13.08
N SER A 226 1.77 1.93 -13.06
CA SER A 226 0.82 0.97 -13.66
C SER A 226 -0.61 1.18 -13.18
N VAL A 227 -0.82 1.25 -11.85
CA VAL A 227 -2.13 1.54 -11.26
C VAL A 227 -2.65 2.91 -11.73
N THR A 228 -1.79 3.91 -11.83
CA THR A 228 -2.19 5.25 -12.27
C THR A 228 -2.65 5.27 -13.72
N GLU A 229 -1.86 4.68 -14.61
CA GLU A 229 -2.12 4.65 -16.05
C GLU A 229 -3.33 3.77 -16.39
N ASN A 230 -3.51 2.63 -15.72
CA ASN A 230 -4.68 1.76 -15.88
C ASN A 230 -5.99 2.44 -15.44
N LEU A 231 -5.89 3.42 -14.54
CA LEU A 231 -7.00 4.29 -14.12
C LEU A 231 -7.12 5.56 -14.97
N GLY A 232 -6.45 5.63 -16.11
CA GLY A 232 -6.51 6.75 -17.05
C GLY A 232 -5.78 8.01 -16.55
N GLY A 233 -5.03 7.91 -15.46
CA GLY A 233 -4.28 9.00 -14.88
C GLY A 233 -2.90 9.19 -15.50
N VAL A 234 -2.18 10.22 -15.04
CA VAL A 234 -0.78 10.50 -15.39
C VAL A 234 0.09 10.32 -14.15
N PHE A 235 1.13 9.50 -14.25
CA PHE A 235 2.10 9.32 -13.18
C PHE A 235 3.24 10.32 -13.30
N VAL A 236 3.60 10.95 -12.18
CA VAL A 236 4.65 11.95 -12.08
C VAL A 236 5.62 11.55 -10.98
N GLY A 237 6.84 11.17 -11.37
CA GLY A 237 7.93 10.94 -10.44
C GLY A 237 8.68 12.23 -10.10
N VAL A 238 8.87 12.49 -8.81
CA VAL A 238 9.71 13.58 -8.29
C VAL A 238 10.75 12.99 -7.35
N GLU A 239 12.01 12.93 -7.78
CA GLU A 239 13.15 12.59 -6.95
C GLU A 239 13.60 13.82 -6.16
N CYS A 240 13.34 13.81 -4.86
CA CYS A 240 13.82 14.83 -3.95
C CYS A 240 15.22 14.46 -3.45
N VAL A 241 16.17 15.34 -3.68
CA VAL A 241 17.55 15.23 -3.21
C VAL A 241 17.91 16.36 -2.26
N CYS A 242 19.06 16.21 -1.60
CA CYS A 242 19.70 17.27 -0.83
C CYS A 242 21.19 17.16 -1.13
N SER A 243 21.71 18.02 -2.01
CA SER A 243 23.13 18.02 -2.37
C SER A 243 24.05 18.27 -1.17
N GLU A 244 23.55 19.00 -0.17
CA GLU A 244 24.28 19.31 1.05
C GLU A 244 24.05 18.27 2.16
N GLU A 245 24.95 17.30 2.28
CA GLU A 245 24.84 16.21 3.26
C GLU A 245 24.79 16.72 4.71
N ARG A 246 25.58 17.74 5.05
CA ARG A 246 25.58 18.33 6.40
C ARG A 246 24.22 18.90 6.77
N VAL A 247 23.53 19.51 5.79
CA VAL A 247 22.17 20.04 5.96
C VAL A 247 21.18 18.88 6.12
N GLN A 248 21.26 17.85 5.27
CA GLN A 248 20.43 16.67 5.38
C GLN A 248 20.56 16.00 6.75
N ARG A 249 21.81 15.80 7.21
CA ARG A 249 22.10 15.18 8.51
C ARG A 249 21.53 15.99 9.65
N SER A 250 21.76 17.32 9.66
CA SER A 250 21.19 18.20 10.68
C SER A 250 19.66 18.15 10.71
N ARG A 251 19.00 18.06 9.54
CA ARG A 251 17.54 17.87 9.45
C ARG A 251 17.10 16.53 10.02
N VAL A 252 17.82 15.44 9.77
CA VAL A 252 17.47 14.10 10.26
C VAL A 252 17.67 13.97 11.77
N GLU A 253 18.79 14.48 12.29
CA GLU A 253 19.12 14.40 13.71
C GLU A 253 18.25 15.34 14.57
N GLY A 254 17.86 16.50 14.00
CA GLY A 254 17.06 17.50 14.70
C GLY A 254 15.55 17.39 14.53
N ARG A 255 15.03 16.50 13.65
CA ARG A 255 13.59 16.48 13.34
C ARG A 255 12.75 15.84 14.44
N VAL A 256 11.61 16.48 14.70
CA VAL A 256 10.45 15.90 15.38
C VAL A 256 9.34 15.79 14.35
N ARG A 257 8.87 14.58 14.05
CA ARG A 257 7.89 14.34 12.98
C ARG A 257 6.47 14.76 13.35
N GLY A 258 6.11 14.72 14.64
CA GLY A 258 4.76 15.05 15.11
C GLY A 258 3.67 14.09 14.62
N ILE A 259 4.04 12.88 14.15
CA ILE A 259 3.11 11.87 13.65
C ILE A 259 2.65 11.00 14.83
N PRO A 260 1.34 10.91 15.13
CA PRO A 260 0.82 10.04 16.18
C PRO A 260 1.20 8.58 15.96
N GLY A 261 1.62 7.89 17.03
CA GLY A 261 2.01 6.48 16.98
C GLY A 261 3.32 6.19 16.25
N TRP A 262 3.93 7.18 15.59
CA TRP A 262 5.21 6.99 14.90
C TRP A 262 6.38 7.11 15.86
N HIS A 263 7.39 6.27 15.63
CA HIS A 263 8.60 6.25 16.44
C HIS A 263 9.47 7.51 16.18
N PRO A 264 10.44 7.81 17.06
CA PRO A 264 11.43 8.85 16.82
C PRO A 264 12.13 8.68 15.47
N THR A 265 12.67 9.77 14.93
CA THR A 265 13.38 9.77 13.64
C THR A 265 14.40 8.64 13.49
N VAL A 266 14.56 8.13 12.26
CA VAL A 266 15.67 7.25 11.88
C VAL A 266 17.04 7.89 12.16
N SER A 267 18.04 7.04 12.41
CA SER A 267 19.44 7.45 12.57
C SER A 267 20.07 7.88 11.24
N TRP A 268 21.18 8.63 11.32
CA TRP A 268 21.97 8.97 10.13
C TRP A 268 22.48 7.72 9.39
N GLU A 269 22.92 6.70 10.13
CA GLU A 269 23.36 5.43 9.55
C GLU A 269 22.24 4.74 8.74
N HIS A 270 20.99 4.81 9.23
CA HIS A 270 19.85 4.30 8.47
C HIS A 270 19.68 5.04 7.13
N VAL A 271 19.90 6.36 7.11
CA VAL A 271 19.85 7.14 5.86
C VAL A 271 20.94 6.70 4.89
N LEU A 272 22.16 6.44 5.35
CA LEU A 272 23.25 5.93 4.51
C LEU A 272 22.91 4.56 3.91
N ARG A 273 22.42 3.62 4.72
CA ARG A 273 21.95 2.32 4.22
C ARG A 273 20.82 2.44 3.20
N MET A 274 19.94 3.43 3.36
CA MET A 274 18.89 3.70 2.37
C MET A 274 19.43 4.28 1.07
N LYS A 275 20.49 5.11 1.11
CA LYS A 275 21.17 5.60 -0.09
C LYS A 275 21.79 4.43 -0.88
N GLU A 276 22.39 3.46 -0.19
CA GLU A 276 22.96 2.24 -0.81
C GLU A 276 21.89 1.37 -1.49
N ARG A 277 20.68 1.32 -0.93
CA ARG A 277 19.54 0.58 -1.47
C ARG A 277 18.72 1.36 -2.50
N TRP A 278 19.17 2.57 -2.88
CA TRP A 278 18.46 3.42 -3.82
C TRP A 278 18.63 2.86 -5.24
N GLU A 279 17.53 2.45 -5.86
CA GLU A 279 17.54 2.00 -7.24
C GLU A 279 17.29 3.18 -8.17
N SER A 280 18.19 3.39 -9.15
CA SER A 280 18.09 4.46 -10.13
C SER A 280 16.75 4.47 -10.86
N TRP A 281 16.28 5.67 -11.20
CA TRP A 281 15.16 5.84 -12.11
C TRP A 281 15.55 5.42 -13.52
N ASP A 282 14.68 4.63 -14.13
CA ASP A 282 14.79 4.10 -15.49
C ASP A 282 13.82 4.79 -16.46
N GLU A 283 13.12 5.81 -15.97
CA GLU A 283 12.05 6.53 -16.65
C GLU A 283 12.22 8.05 -16.43
N PRO A 284 11.63 8.90 -17.30
CA PRO A 284 11.61 10.33 -17.09
C PRO A 284 10.96 10.69 -15.75
N HIS A 285 11.63 11.55 -14.98
CA HIS A 285 11.19 12.05 -13.70
C HIS A 285 11.78 13.44 -13.46
N LEU A 286 11.20 14.17 -12.51
CA LEU A 286 11.71 15.45 -12.06
C LEU A 286 12.72 15.22 -10.93
N VAL A 287 13.79 16.01 -10.89
CA VAL A 287 14.73 16.04 -9.77
C VAL A 287 14.60 17.41 -9.11
N VAL A 288 14.42 17.41 -7.79
CA VAL A 288 14.31 18.63 -6.98
C VAL A 288 15.35 18.60 -5.87
N ASP A 289 16.23 19.60 -5.85
CA ASP A 289 17.25 19.71 -4.81
C ASP A 289 16.85 20.69 -3.70
N SER A 290 16.42 20.13 -2.57
CA SER A 290 15.99 20.87 -1.37
C SER A 290 17.09 21.65 -0.64
N ALA A 291 18.34 21.54 -1.07
CA ALA A 291 19.44 22.34 -0.54
C ALA A 291 19.53 23.73 -1.17
N ILE A 292 19.13 23.84 -2.45
CA ILE A 292 19.29 25.06 -3.25
C ILE A 292 17.95 25.61 -3.76
N GLU A 293 16.92 24.78 -3.84
CA GLU A 293 15.59 25.18 -4.25
C GLU A 293 14.69 25.44 -3.04
N SER A 294 13.91 26.52 -3.13
CA SER A 294 12.77 26.73 -2.24
C SER A 294 11.62 25.77 -2.60
N PRO A 295 10.75 25.39 -1.66
CA PRO A 295 9.53 24.68 -2.01
C PRO A 295 8.73 25.41 -3.10
N GLU A 296 8.67 26.74 -3.05
CA GLU A 296 7.93 27.55 -4.01
C GLU A 296 8.43 27.42 -5.45
N SER A 297 9.76 27.34 -5.65
CA SER A 297 10.39 27.15 -6.96
C SER A 297 10.25 25.72 -7.47
N ALA A 298 10.41 24.72 -6.59
CA ALA A 298 10.22 23.31 -6.93
C ALA A 298 8.81 23.04 -7.47
N LEU A 299 7.81 23.72 -6.90
CA LEU A 299 6.41 23.54 -7.26
C LEU A 299 6.10 23.94 -8.71
N VAL A 300 6.78 24.97 -9.24
CA VAL A 300 6.61 25.38 -10.66
C VAL A 300 7.01 24.24 -11.61
N PHE A 301 8.08 23.52 -11.30
CA PHE A 301 8.52 22.37 -12.11
C PHE A 301 7.51 21.21 -12.05
N THR A 302 6.89 20.99 -10.90
CA THR A 302 5.83 19.97 -10.72
C THR A 302 4.47 20.37 -11.31
N GLU A 303 4.33 21.60 -11.83
CA GLU A 303 3.07 22.10 -12.41
C GLU A 303 3.15 22.29 -13.94
N SER A 304 4.36 22.38 -14.52
CA SER A 304 4.52 22.72 -15.94
C SER A 304 3.98 21.64 -16.89
N PRO A 305 3.05 21.98 -17.81
CA PRO A 305 2.55 21.05 -18.83
C PRO A 305 3.64 20.41 -19.68
N THR A 306 4.76 21.13 -19.92
CA THR A 306 5.90 20.61 -20.70
C THR A 306 6.72 19.56 -19.95
N ALA A 307 6.73 19.60 -18.61
CA ALA A 307 7.28 18.51 -17.80
C ALA A 307 6.41 17.24 -17.86
N PHE A 308 5.13 17.39 -18.24
CA PHE A 308 4.12 16.32 -18.29
C PHE A 308 3.77 15.85 -19.71
N ALA A 309 4.23 16.53 -20.76
CA ALA A 309 3.80 16.29 -22.14
C ALA A 309 4.74 15.41 -22.97
N ALA A 310 5.87 14.93 -22.42
CA ALA A 310 6.85 14.16 -23.20
C ALA A 310 6.33 12.79 -23.68
N GLU A 311 5.23 12.28 -23.13
CA GLU A 311 4.66 10.96 -23.50
C GLU A 311 3.45 11.03 -24.43
N ASP A 312 2.73 12.15 -24.50
CA ASP A 312 1.46 12.26 -25.25
C ASP A 312 1.68 12.28 -26.78
N GLN A 313 2.89 12.66 -27.24
CA GLN A 313 3.22 12.71 -28.68
C GLN A 313 3.51 11.33 -29.30
N ARG A 314 3.60 10.24 -28.53
CA ARG A 314 3.81 8.88 -29.08
C ARG A 314 2.53 8.04 -29.19
N ALA A 315 1.44 8.44 -28.54
CA ALA A 315 0.16 7.72 -28.57
C ALA A 315 -0.83 8.25 -29.64
N GLY A 316 -0.52 9.37 -30.29
CA GLY A 316 -1.42 10.07 -31.22
C GLY A 316 -1.60 9.46 -32.61
N ASP A 317 -0.98 8.31 -32.93
CA ASP A 317 -1.05 7.70 -34.26
C ASP A 317 -1.88 6.40 -34.29
N SER A 318 -3.04 6.42 -33.61
CA SER A 318 -4.07 5.39 -33.79
C SER A 318 -5.38 6.01 -34.29
N ARG A 319 -5.75 5.62 -35.50
CA ARG A 319 -6.93 6.08 -36.26
C ARG A 319 -8.24 5.84 -35.49
N PRO A 320 -9.28 6.66 -35.72
CA PRO A 320 -10.55 6.51 -35.03
C PRO A 320 -11.23 5.18 -35.37
N ILE A 321 -11.72 4.50 -34.35
CA ILE A 321 -12.55 3.30 -34.45
C ILE A 321 -13.88 3.70 -35.11
N GLN A 322 -14.11 3.25 -36.34
CA GLN A 322 -15.42 3.30 -36.99
C GLN A 322 -16.34 2.27 -36.32
N SER A 323 -17.39 2.75 -35.68
CA SER A 323 -18.52 1.92 -35.24
C SER A 323 -19.25 1.38 -36.46
N THR A 324 -19.18 0.08 -36.69
CA THR A 324 -20.08 -0.63 -37.61
C THR A 324 -21.29 -1.11 -36.82
N GLU A 325 -22.43 -0.47 -37.04
CA GLU A 325 -23.75 -1.02 -36.71
C GLU A 325 -24.02 -2.20 -37.64
N ALA A 326 -24.12 -3.41 -37.07
CA ALA A 326 -24.74 -4.54 -37.75
C ALA A 326 -26.13 -4.74 -37.16
N ALA A 327 -27.13 -4.24 -37.88
CA ALA A 327 -28.52 -4.62 -37.70
C ALA A 327 -28.68 -6.11 -38.00
N VAL A 328 -29.30 -6.85 -37.07
CA VAL A 328 -29.86 -8.17 -37.35
C VAL A 328 -31.32 -8.13 -36.93
N ASP A 329 -32.18 -7.95 -37.91
CA ASP A 329 -33.59 -8.33 -37.85
C ASP A 329 -33.70 -9.85 -37.72
N ASN A 330 -34.50 -10.32 -36.77
CA ASN A 330 -35.44 -11.38 -37.10
C ASN A 330 -36.66 -11.38 -36.16
N ALA A 331 -37.82 -11.44 -36.80
CA ALA A 331 -39.13 -11.30 -36.20
C ALA A 331 -39.76 -12.65 -35.79
N SER A 332 -40.74 -12.54 -34.87
CA SER A 332 -41.86 -13.45 -34.57
C SER A 332 -41.52 -14.78 -33.88
N THR A 333 -42.18 -15.20 -32.78
CA THR A 333 -43.63 -15.41 -32.70
C THR A 333 -44.12 -15.54 -31.23
N THR A 334 -45.14 -14.75 -30.88
CA THR A 334 -46.24 -14.89 -29.89
C THR A 334 -46.04 -15.47 -28.47
N GLY A 335 -46.54 -14.67 -27.50
CA GLY A 335 -47.03 -15.14 -26.19
C GLY A 335 -47.61 -13.98 -25.39
N ALA A 336 -48.90 -13.69 -25.58
CA ALA A 336 -49.62 -12.61 -24.91
C ALA A 336 -49.83 -12.88 -23.41
N ALA A 337 -49.63 -11.87 -22.56
CA ALA A 337 -50.42 -11.68 -21.34
C ALA A 337 -50.36 -10.22 -20.87
N THR A 338 -51.55 -9.65 -20.82
CA THR A 338 -51.99 -8.30 -20.47
C THR A 338 -51.42 -7.66 -19.22
N CYS A 339 -51.13 -6.36 -19.36
CA CYS A 339 -50.93 -5.38 -18.30
C CYS A 339 -52.25 -5.09 -17.55
N ARG A 340 -52.22 -5.07 -16.21
CA ARG A 340 -53.21 -4.34 -15.38
C ARG A 340 -52.50 -3.56 -14.29
N SER A 341 -52.70 -2.25 -14.36
CA SER A 341 -52.52 -1.24 -13.35
C SER A 341 -53.24 -1.56 -12.04
N LEU A 342 -52.60 -1.29 -10.89
CA LEU A 342 -53.29 -0.86 -9.66
C LEU A 342 -52.42 0.18 -8.94
N ASP A 343 -53.09 1.27 -8.59
CA ASP A 343 -52.62 2.53 -8.00
C ASP A 343 -52.47 2.44 -6.45
N PRO A 344 -51.97 3.51 -5.78
CA PRO A 344 -51.35 3.46 -4.46
C PRO A 344 -52.33 3.63 -3.28
N GLY A 345 -51.94 3.11 -2.10
CA GLY A 345 -52.65 3.27 -0.83
C GLY A 345 -51.71 3.72 0.28
N ALA A 346 -52.08 4.83 0.93
CA ALA A 346 -51.30 5.59 1.89
C ALA A 346 -51.29 5.01 3.32
N ALA A 347 -50.17 5.21 4.03
CA ALA A 347 -50.02 5.52 5.46
C ALA A 347 -48.50 5.58 5.71
N GLY A 348 -47.84 6.62 6.20
CA GLY A 348 -48.27 7.75 7.01
C GLY A 348 -47.26 7.83 8.16
N MET A 349 -46.32 8.79 8.11
CA MET A 349 -45.86 9.54 9.28
C MET A 349 -44.87 10.63 8.86
N SER A 350 -45.31 11.85 9.15
CA SER A 350 -44.66 13.14 8.94
C SER A 350 -43.51 13.39 9.91
N PHE A 351 -42.41 13.94 9.41
CA PHE A 351 -41.68 14.98 10.14
C PHE A 351 -41.21 16.05 9.17
N SER A 352 -41.95 17.16 9.13
CA SER A 352 -41.60 18.38 8.42
C SER A 352 -40.63 19.20 9.27
N GLY A 353 -39.37 19.32 8.87
CA GLY A 353 -38.42 20.28 9.39
C GLY A 353 -37.83 21.10 8.25
N ARG A 354 -38.44 22.26 7.95
CA ARG A 354 -37.84 23.27 7.07
C ARG A 354 -36.71 23.95 7.84
N TYR A 355 -35.48 23.88 7.35
CA TYR A 355 -34.44 24.86 7.69
C TYR A 355 -33.78 25.32 6.38
N ALA A 356 -34.10 26.55 5.98
CA ALA A 356 -33.40 27.27 4.93
C ALA A 356 -32.10 27.89 5.50
N PRO A 357 -31.05 28.10 4.69
CA PRO A 357 -29.73 28.48 5.17
C PRO A 357 -29.63 30.00 5.43
N GLY A 358 -29.32 30.38 6.67
CA GLY A 358 -28.97 31.74 7.05
C GLY A 358 -27.48 32.03 6.78
N ARG A 359 -27.20 33.03 5.93
CA ARG A 359 -25.85 33.61 5.76
C ARG A 359 -25.45 34.42 7.00
N PRO A 360 -24.20 34.34 7.49
CA PRO A 360 -23.66 35.39 8.36
C PRO A 360 -22.90 36.44 7.53
N ARG A 361 -23.27 37.72 7.73
CA ARG A 361 -22.50 38.90 7.31
C ARG A 361 -21.49 39.30 8.40
N PRO A 362 -20.43 40.06 8.07
CA PRO A 362 -19.19 40.11 8.84
C PRO A 362 -19.24 41.10 10.00
N HIS A 363 -18.73 40.71 11.17
CA HIS A 363 -18.49 41.63 12.28
C HIS A 363 -17.16 42.37 12.14
N ARG A 364 -17.26 43.68 12.38
CA ARG A 364 -16.22 44.71 12.27
C ARG A 364 -15.06 44.52 13.25
N ARG A 365 -13.90 44.98 12.78
CA ARG A 365 -12.62 45.22 13.47
C ARG A 365 -12.79 45.87 14.85
N GLY A 366 -12.22 45.25 15.88
CA GLY A 366 -11.86 45.88 17.15
C GLY A 366 -10.34 45.85 17.32
N ARG A 367 -9.71 47.03 17.34
CA ARG A 367 -8.30 47.22 17.75
C ARG A 367 -8.16 46.80 19.21
N VAL A 368 -7.16 45.98 19.55
CA VAL A 368 -6.62 45.92 20.91
C VAL A 368 -5.12 46.20 20.86
N GLN A 369 -4.75 47.19 21.67
CA GLN A 369 -3.44 47.79 21.80
C GLN A 369 -2.37 46.80 22.29
N ARG A 370 -1.17 46.95 21.74
CA ARG A 370 0.08 46.48 22.35
C ARG A 370 0.25 47.16 23.71
N ARG A 371 0.47 46.38 24.77
CA ARG A 371 1.16 46.85 25.98
C ARG A 371 2.45 46.05 26.15
N ARG A 372 3.56 46.78 26.14
CA ARG A 372 4.86 46.37 26.70
C ARG A 372 4.81 46.60 28.21
N CYS A 373 5.39 45.68 28.98
CA CYS A 373 6.08 45.88 30.28
C CYS A 373 6.73 44.52 30.62
N SER A 374 8.04 44.37 30.46
CA SER A 374 9.14 44.72 31.38
C SER A 374 9.46 43.58 32.36
N ARG A 375 10.75 43.20 32.34
CA ARG A 375 11.44 42.20 33.15
C ARG A 375 11.20 42.35 34.65
N ALA A 376 11.20 41.23 35.37
CA ALA A 376 11.87 41.07 36.67
C ALA A 376 12.09 39.56 36.95
N ASP A 377 13.13 39.31 37.73
CA ASP A 377 13.87 38.07 37.97
C ASP A 377 13.16 37.01 38.84
N GLY A 378 13.74 35.80 38.88
CA GLY A 378 13.85 35.07 40.15
C GLY A 378 13.36 33.62 40.22
N LEU A 379 14.33 32.69 40.16
CA LEU A 379 14.48 31.41 40.88
C LEU A 379 13.38 30.31 40.90
N SER A 380 13.81 29.14 40.39
CA SER A 380 13.87 27.81 41.06
C SER A 380 12.67 27.30 41.87
N MET A 381 12.05 26.20 41.43
CA MET A 381 12.07 24.93 42.19
C MET A 381 11.49 23.76 41.40
N MET A 382 12.13 22.61 41.56
CA MET A 382 11.66 21.27 41.22
C MET A 382 10.29 20.97 41.86
N CYS A 383 9.46 20.17 41.20
CA CYS A 383 8.74 19.08 41.86
C CYS A 383 8.31 18.03 40.85
N ARG A 384 8.77 16.80 41.09
CA ARG A 384 8.24 15.56 40.54
C ARG A 384 6.87 15.29 41.14
N GLY A 385 5.99 14.69 40.35
CA GLY A 385 4.75 14.04 40.74
C GLY A 385 4.36 13.09 39.62
#